data_AF-A0A8I1U3Y1-F1
#
_entry.id   AF-A0A8I1U3Y1-F1
#
_cell.length_a   1.000
_cell.length_b   1.000
_cell.length_c   1.000
_cell.angle_alpha   90.00
_cell.angle_beta   90.00
_cell.angle_gamma   90.00
#
_symmetry.space_group_name_H-M   'P 1'
#
loop_
_entity.id
_entity.type
_entity.pdbx_description
1 polymer ?
#
loop_
_entity_poly.entity_id
_entity_poly.type
_entity_poly.pdbx_seq_one_letter_code
_entity_poly.pdbx_strand_id
1 'polypeptide(L)'
;MEARPSKKPARAAEPKPSAGEPVQDALPVDEPLTADDSVDDKVRSENADGASDPVDESTSPADWDVLMLLQMGPGANSSLMRPVVQDIIQRLGGLDAPREPGSRIDVWLDSPGGDAHAAYKLGLYLRSRFEVVNFVIVDYAKSAATLLALAGDEIFMGPAAELGPLDTQESREGEVRMRSNLDTANTIDNVYFQVVSNAIAAGSEILRSTALTREQTIQHVLDFSAQFARPLLEQIDLVAVNAASTSLDVAIEYGARLLSYRHNRTGFASAKARMSQLVRGYPTHGYVIDRDEARDGLGLPVKNLEDYGLLSQLDAVYAGAQSQQMNIIEITKASAIVRVSEEEEHVEPEAGTEPGAA
;
A
#
# COMPACT_ATOMS: atom_id res chain seq x y z
N MET A 1 -100.73 -2.12 -3.34
CA MET A 1 -101.52 -3.26 -2.82
C MET A 1 -101.02 -4.50 -3.56
N GLU A 2 -100.50 -5.59 -3.00
CA GLU A 2 -100.19 -6.16 -1.68
C GLU A 2 -99.06 -7.19 -1.96
N ALA A 3 -97.92 -7.25 -1.25
CA ALA A 3 -97.64 -8.13 -0.09
C ALA A 3 -98.29 -9.52 -0.20
N ARG A 4 -97.67 -10.71 -0.04
CA ARG A 4 -96.53 -11.28 0.75
C ARG A 4 -96.54 -12.84 0.43
N PRO A 5 -95.78 -13.78 1.06
CA PRO A 5 -94.56 -13.72 1.89
C PRO A 5 -93.47 -14.83 1.63
N SER A 6 -92.30 -14.65 2.27
CA SER A 6 -91.53 -15.63 3.09
C SER A 6 -90.98 -16.95 2.50
N LYS A 7 -89.64 -17.09 2.53
CA LYS A 7 -88.92 -18.19 3.22
C LYS A 7 -87.42 -17.88 3.44
N LYS A 8 -86.97 -17.96 4.70
CA LYS A 8 -85.55 -17.97 5.15
C LYS A 8 -84.87 -19.30 4.79
N PRO A 9 -83.53 -19.32 4.67
CA PRO A 9 -82.71 -20.01 5.69
C PRO A 9 -81.42 -19.20 6.02
N ALA A 10 -81.06 -19.02 7.29
CA ALA A 10 -80.22 -19.88 8.15
C ALA A 10 -78.80 -19.28 8.30
N ARG A 11 -78.44 -19.07 9.56
CA ARG A 11 -77.34 -18.28 10.10
C ARG A 11 -76.06 -19.13 10.10
N ALA A 12 -75.03 -18.71 9.37
CA ALA A 12 -73.69 -19.27 9.48
C ALA A 12 -72.86 -18.42 10.45
N ALA A 13 -72.06 -19.11 11.26
CA ALA A 13 -71.39 -18.62 12.46
C ALA A 13 -70.20 -17.69 12.16
N GLU A 14 -70.04 -16.67 13.01
CA GLU A 14 -68.86 -15.81 13.11
C GLU A 14 -67.67 -16.62 13.67
N PRO A 15 -66.46 -16.54 13.08
CA PRO A 15 -65.26 -17.07 13.70
C PRO A 15 -64.72 -16.09 14.75
N LYS A 16 -64.46 -16.62 15.95
CA LYS A 16 -63.80 -15.95 17.08
C LYS A 16 -62.39 -15.45 16.68
N PRO A 17 -61.91 -14.34 17.27
CA PRO A 17 -60.54 -13.89 17.08
C PRO A 17 -59.57 -14.80 17.86
N SER A 18 -58.61 -15.37 17.15
CA SER A 18 -57.45 -16.06 17.74
C SER A 18 -56.43 -15.00 18.15
N ALA A 19 -56.10 -14.96 19.44
CA ALA A 19 -54.94 -14.25 19.94
C ALA A 19 -53.67 -14.88 19.36
N GLY A 20 -52.85 -14.06 18.70
CA GLY A 20 -51.53 -14.40 18.21
C GLY A 20 -50.73 -13.10 18.13
N GLU A 21 -49.70 -13.01 18.96
CA GLU A 21 -48.82 -11.86 19.13
C GLU A 21 -48.12 -11.48 17.81
N PRO A 22 -47.75 -10.20 17.61
CA PRO A 22 -46.97 -9.80 16.45
C PRO A 22 -45.51 -10.22 16.63
N VAL A 23 -45.06 -11.17 15.82
CA VAL A 23 -43.63 -11.45 15.62
C VAL A 23 -43.02 -10.30 14.84
N GLN A 24 -42.22 -9.48 15.53
CA GLN A 24 -41.33 -8.50 14.93
C GLN A 24 -40.05 -9.22 14.47
N ASP A 25 -39.95 -9.58 13.19
CA ASP A 25 -38.65 -9.90 12.59
C ASP A 25 -37.99 -8.60 12.13
N ALA A 26 -37.35 -7.93 13.10
CA ALA A 26 -36.37 -6.91 12.85
C ALA A 26 -35.02 -7.59 12.62
N LEU A 27 -34.44 -7.39 11.44
CA LEU A 27 -33.05 -7.76 11.14
C LEU A 27 -32.12 -7.03 12.14
N PRO A 28 -31.16 -7.70 12.78
CA PRO A 28 -30.28 -7.06 13.73
C PRO A 28 -29.33 -6.09 13.02
N VAL A 29 -29.32 -4.87 13.53
CA VAL A 29 -28.30 -3.85 13.31
C VAL A 29 -27.02 -4.33 14.03
N ASP A 30 -25.95 -4.56 13.29
CA ASP A 30 -24.63 -4.86 13.86
C ASP A 30 -24.07 -3.62 14.57
N GLU A 31 -24.17 -3.62 15.90
CA GLU A 31 -23.38 -2.76 16.79
C GLU A 31 -22.00 -3.40 17.09
N PRO A 32 -20.99 -2.59 17.41
CA PRO A 32 -19.58 -2.98 17.27
C PRO A 32 -19.16 -4.02 18.30
N LEU A 33 -18.40 -5.02 17.82
CA LEU A 33 -17.66 -5.96 18.65
C LEU A 33 -16.68 -5.20 19.55
N THR A 34 -17.04 -5.08 20.83
CA THR A 34 -16.11 -4.73 21.89
C THR A 34 -15.06 -5.83 22.00
N ALA A 35 -13.81 -5.52 21.66
CA ALA A 35 -12.68 -6.40 21.85
C ALA A 35 -12.44 -6.61 23.35
N ASP A 36 -12.67 -7.84 23.80
CA ASP A 36 -12.17 -8.36 25.07
C ASP A 36 -10.70 -8.76 24.87
N ASP A 37 -9.80 -7.78 24.98
CA ASP A 37 -8.36 -8.02 25.13
C ASP A 37 -8.07 -8.24 26.62
N SER A 38 -8.35 -9.45 27.08
CA SER A 38 -7.79 -9.94 28.34
C SER A 38 -7.46 -11.42 28.21
N VAL A 39 -6.16 -11.71 28.05
CA VAL A 39 -5.40 -12.89 28.53
C VAL A 39 -4.15 -13.04 27.66
N ASP A 40 -3.05 -12.44 28.12
CA ASP A 40 -1.73 -13.08 28.32
C ASP A 40 -0.66 -11.99 28.47
N ASP A 41 -0.67 -11.33 29.63
CA ASP A 41 0.45 -10.50 30.07
C ASP A 41 0.72 -10.76 31.55
N LYS A 42 1.29 -11.95 31.80
CA LYS A 42 1.94 -12.29 33.06
C LYS A 42 3.19 -13.07 32.74
N VAL A 43 4.33 -12.39 32.76
CA VAL A 43 5.58 -12.79 33.45
C VAL A 43 6.70 -11.82 33.03
N ARG A 44 7.00 -10.88 33.94
CA ARG A 44 8.30 -10.23 34.27
C ARG A 44 8.18 -8.71 34.46
N SER A 45 7.74 -8.33 35.66
CA SER A 45 7.92 -6.98 36.21
C SER A 45 8.51 -7.10 37.62
N GLU A 46 9.81 -7.38 37.74
CA GLU A 46 10.56 -7.19 38.99
C GLU A 46 11.99 -6.77 38.66
N ASN A 47 12.21 -5.45 38.69
CA ASN A 47 13.36 -4.74 39.28
C ASN A 47 13.45 -3.33 38.65
N ALA A 48 12.63 -2.41 39.19
CA ALA A 48 12.87 -0.99 39.10
C ALA A 48 13.34 -0.54 40.48
N ASP A 49 14.63 -0.24 40.60
CA ASP A 49 15.21 0.73 41.54
C ASP A 49 16.73 0.77 41.34
N GLY A 50 17.26 1.92 40.92
CA GLY A 50 18.70 2.17 40.94
C GLY A 50 19.20 3.17 39.90
N ALA A 51 19.35 4.42 40.34
CA ALA A 51 20.28 5.45 39.86
C ALA A 51 20.23 5.86 38.36
N SER A 52 19.80 7.11 38.14
CA SER A 52 20.09 7.86 36.93
C SER A 52 21.60 8.13 36.83
N ASP A 53 22.31 7.36 36.02
CA ASP A 53 23.65 7.71 35.57
C ASP A 53 23.60 8.87 34.57
N PRO A 54 24.58 9.79 34.60
CA PRO A 54 24.62 10.92 33.67
C PRO A 54 24.85 10.39 32.25
N VAL A 55 24.05 10.88 31.30
CA VAL A 55 24.19 10.56 29.87
C VAL A 55 25.56 11.07 29.41
N ASP A 56 26.46 10.13 29.16
CA ASP A 56 27.77 10.38 28.56
C ASP A 56 27.57 10.68 27.06
N GLU A 57 27.63 11.96 26.69
CA GLU A 57 27.55 12.48 25.31
C GLU A 57 28.83 12.17 24.47
N SER A 58 29.39 10.96 24.59
CA SER A 58 30.65 10.59 23.94
C SER A 58 30.65 9.23 23.22
N THR A 59 29.51 8.56 23.07
CA THR A 59 29.44 7.39 22.19
C THR A 59 29.20 7.85 20.74
N SER A 60 30.23 7.74 19.90
CA SER A 60 30.01 7.71 18.44
C SER A 60 28.89 6.70 18.17
N PRO A 61 27.85 7.05 17.40
CA PRO A 61 26.75 6.11 17.13
C PRO A 61 27.34 4.80 16.61
N ALA A 62 26.90 3.68 17.18
CA ALA A 62 27.38 2.35 16.81
C ALA A 62 27.32 2.21 15.29
N ASP A 63 28.46 1.91 14.66
CA ASP A 63 28.59 1.86 13.20
C ASP A 63 27.56 0.91 12.59
N TRP A 64 26.71 1.43 11.69
CA TRP A 64 25.55 0.71 11.15
C TRP A 64 25.70 0.39 9.67
N ASP A 65 24.90 -0.56 9.19
CA ASP A 65 24.91 -0.97 7.78
C ASP A 65 24.08 0.00 6.92
N VAL A 66 24.55 0.24 5.70
CA VAL A 66 23.83 0.98 4.67
C VAL A 66 23.70 0.08 3.44
N LEU A 67 22.47 -0.23 3.04
CA LEU A 67 22.14 -0.86 1.78
C LEU A 67 21.78 0.22 0.77
N MET A 68 22.63 0.41 -0.23
CA MET A 68 22.35 1.24 -1.40
C MET A 68 21.62 0.39 -2.43
N LEU A 69 20.34 0.68 -2.66
CA LEU A 69 19.50 0.05 -3.67
C LEU A 69 18.93 1.14 -4.57
N LEU A 70 19.71 1.53 -5.56
CA LEU A 70 19.37 2.57 -6.53
C LEU A 70 19.23 1.92 -7.91
N GLN A 71 18.04 1.97 -8.51
CA GLN A 71 17.72 1.25 -9.75
C GLN A 71 17.34 2.23 -10.86
N MET A 72 18.34 2.96 -11.36
CA MET A 72 18.16 4.11 -12.28
C MET A 72 18.49 3.79 -13.74
N GLY A 73 19.02 2.59 -13.99
CA GLY A 73 19.56 2.18 -15.28
C GLY A 73 18.86 0.95 -15.86
N PRO A 74 19.01 0.67 -17.17
CA PRO A 74 18.58 -0.60 -17.73
C PRO A 74 19.46 -1.77 -17.23
N GLY A 75 18.94 -2.99 -17.29
CA GLY A 75 19.72 -4.21 -17.06
C GLY A 75 19.12 -5.14 -16.01
N ALA A 76 19.84 -6.21 -15.66
CA ALA A 76 19.34 -7.25 -14.77
C ALA A 76 19.00 -6.75 -13.35
N ASN A 77 19.56 -5.60 -12.96
CA ASN A 77 19.40 -4.99 -11.64
C ASN A 77 18.47 -3.76 -11.67
N SER A 78 17.70 -3.55 -12.74
CA SER A 78 16.83 -2.38 -12.90
C SER A 78 15.50 -2.46 -12.15
N SER A 79 15.21 -3.58 -11.49
CA SER A 79 13.95 -3.81 -10.78
C SER A 79 14.12 -4.82 -9.63
N LEU A 80 13.26 -4.72 -8.62
CA LEU A 80 13.24 -5.57 -7.43
C LEU A 80 12.72 -6.99 -7.74
N MET A 81 13.58 -7.79 -8.37
CA MET A 81 13.31 -9.18 -8.73
C MET A 81 13.91 -10.17 -7.73
N ARG A 82 13.48 -11.43 -7.79
CA ARG A 82 14.00 -12.50 -6.90
C ARG A 82 15.53 -12.65 -6.95
N PRO A 83 16.22 -12.60 -8.11
CA PRO A 83 17.69 -12.70 -8.13
C PRO A 83 18.38 -11.55 -7.40
N VAL A 84 17.88 -10.32 -7.54
CA VAL A 84 18.38 -9.14 -6.82
C VAL A 84 18.22 -9.32 -5.31
N VAL A 85 17.04 -9.77 -4.85
CA VAL A 85 16.80 -10.04 -3.43
C VAL A 85 17.71 -11.14 -2.89
N GLN A 86 17.95 -12.20 -3.67
CA GLN A 86 18.88 -13.27 -3.28
C GLN A 86 20.31 -12.76 -3.16
N ASP A 87 20.78 -11.93 -4.10
CA ASP A 87 22.11 -11.31 -4.02
C ASP A 87 22.26 -10.45 -2.76
N ILE A 88 21.26 -9.61 -2.46
CA ILE A 88 21.25 -8.77 -1.24
C ILE A 88 21.33 -9.64 0.02
N ILE A 89 20.51 -10.69 0.12
CA ILE A 89 20.53 -11.61 1.27
C ILE A 89 21.90 -12.27 1.43
N GLN A 90 22.54 -12.69 0.34
CA GLN A 90 23.87 -13.30 0.41
C GLN A 90 24.92 -12.32 0.91
N ARG A 91 24.89 -11.07 0.41
CA ARG A 91 25.81 -10.02 0.84
C ARG A 91 25.61 -9.58 2.30
N LEU A 92 24.40 -9.74 2.84
CA LEU A 92 24.07 -9.49 4.25
C LEU A 92 24.40 -10.68 5.19
N GLY A 93 25.14 -11.68 4.69
CA GLY A 93 25.62 -12.81 5.48
C GLY A 93 24.80 -14.08 5.35
N GLY A 94 23.85 -14.15 4.40
CA GLY A 94 23.11 -15.37 4.08
C GLY A 94 21.84 -15.58 4.92
N LEU A 95 21.19 -16.73 4.73
CA LEU A 95 19.87 -17.03 5.29
C LEU A 95 19.87 -17.36 6.80
N ASP A 96 21.03 -17.70 7.35
CA ASP A 96 21.24 -18.10 8.74
C ASP A 96 21.92 -17.00 9.58
N ALA A 97 22.10 -15.80 9.02
CA ALA A 97 22.66 -14.65 9.72
C ALA A 97 21.79 -14.28 10.95
N PRO A 98 22.35 -14.30 12.18
CA PRO A 98 21.58 -14.05 13.39
C PRO A 98 21.25 -12.56 13.54
N ARG A 99 20.19 -12.27 14.31
CA ARG A 99 19.90 -10.90 14.74
C ARG A 99 20.93 -10.46 15.78
N GLU A 100 21.58 -9.32 15.55
CA GLU A 100 22.53 -8.73 16.48
C GLU A 100 21.84 -7.64 17.32
N PRO A 101 21.95 -7.64 18.66
CA PRO A 101 21.39 -6.58 19.50
C PRO A 101 21.96 -5.21 19.12
N GLY A 102 21.10 -4.19 19.00
CA GLY A 102 21.49 -2.85 18.58
C GLY A 102 21.87 -2.72 17.10
N SER A 103 21.71 -3.79 16.30
CA SER A 103 21.99 -3.72 14.87
C SER A 103 21.01 -2.82 14.15
N ARG A 104 21.54 -2.00 13.23
CA ARG A 104 20.77 -1.07 12.43
C ARG A 104 21.16 -1.21 10.97
N ILE A 105 20.18 -1.09 10.09
CA ILE A 105 20.40 -0.88 8.66
C ILE A 105 19.57 0.29 8.15
N ASP A 106 20.20 1.15 7.37
CA ASP A 106 19.51 2.15 6.56
C ASP A 106 19.51 1.69 5.09
N VAL A 107 18.36 1.76 4.44
CA VAL A 107 18.20 1.37 3.03
C VAL A 107 17.98 2.63 2.21
N TRP A 108 18.98 3.02 1.42
CA TRP A 108 18.84 4.08 0.42
C TRP A 108 18.12 3.48 -0.78
N LEU A 109 16.89 3.93 -1.03
CA LEU A 109 15.98 3.31 -1.96
C LEU A 109 15.55 4.29 -3.04
N ASP A 110 15.88 3.94 -4.28
CA ASP A 110 15.34 4.54 -5.49
C ASP A 110 15.01 3.39 -6.46
N SER A 111 13.73 3.13 -6.71
CA SER A 111 13.34 1.94 -7.47
C SER A 111 11.93 2.02 -8.08
N PRO A 112 11.76 1.54 -9.33
CA PRO A 112 10.45 1.40 -9.97
C PRO A 112 9.60 0.25 -9.40
N GLY A 113 10.12 -0.50 -8.43
CA GLY A 113 9.47 -1.68 -7.89
C GLY A 113 9.84 -2.94 -8.66
N GLY A 114 8.91 -3.89 -8.74
CA GLY A 114 9.18 -5.24 -9.25
C GLY A 114 8.21 -6.29 -8.70
N ASP A 115 8.75 -7.43 -8.24
CA ASP A 115 7.97 -8.55 -7.70
C ASP A 115 7.60 -8.25 -6.24
N ALA A 116 6.31 -8.07 -5.95
CA ALA A 116 5.80 -7.81 -4.60
C ALA A 116 6.20 -8.91 -3.60
N HIS A 117 6.29 -10.17 -4.02
CA HIS A 117 6.73 -11.26 -3.16
C HIS A 117 8.23 -11.18 -2.86
N ALA A 118 9.04 -10.72 -3.82
CA ALA A 118 10.47 -10.53 -3.61
C ALA A 118 10.71 -9.40 -2.61
N ALA A 119 10.04 -8.26 -2.80
CA ALA A 119 10.09 -7.13 -1.88
C ALA A 119 9.63 -7.50 -0.46
N TYR A 120 8.49 -8.19 -0.33
CA TYR A 120 8.00 -8.63 0.98
C TYR A 120 9.00 -9.55 1.69
N LYS A 121 9.62 -10.51 0.97
CA LYS A 121 10.63 -11.41 1.53
C LYS A 121 11.90 -10.68 1.96
N LEU A 122 12.34 -9.68 1.19
CA LEU A 122 13.46 -8.84 1.59
C LEU A 122 13.12 -8.06 2.87
N GLY A 123 11.92 -7.48 2.95
CA GLY A 123 11.45 -6.81 4.17
C GLY A 123 11.46 -7.75 5.38
N LEU A 124 10.93 -8.96 5.25
CA LEU A 124 10.99 -9.99 6.32
C LEU A 124 12.42 -10.31 6.74
N TYR A 125 13.32 -10.48 5.77
CA TYR A 125 14.72 -10.77 6.05
C TYR A 125 15.38 -9.63 6.83
N LEU A 126 15.23 -8.38 6.38
CA LEU A 126 15.76 -7.21 7.08
C LEU A 126 15.22 -7.11 8.51
N ARG A 127 13.91 -7.28 8.71
CA ARG A 127 13.28 -7.28 10.05
C ARG A 127 13.78 -8.42 10.95
N SER A 128 14.16 -9.55 10.36
CA SER A 128 14.71 -10.70 11.11
C SER A 128 16.16 -10.48 11.52
N ARG A 129 16.93 -9.73 10.72
CA ARG A 129 18.38 -9.55 10.86
C ARG A 129 18.76 -8.33 11.67
N PHE A 130 17.97 -7.27 11.60
CA PHE A 130 18.28 -5.96 12.18
C PHE A 130 17.29 -5.58 13.29
N GLU A 131 17.77 -4.85 14.28
CA GLU A 131 16.90 -4.20 15.25
C GLU A 131 16.16 -3.05 14.56
N VAL A 132 16.90 -2.03 14.16
CA VAL A 132 16.36 -0.86 13.48
C VAL A 132 16.52 -1.01 11.98
N VAL A 133 15.43 -0.80 11.23
CA VAL A 133 15.45 -0.76 9.77
C VAL A 133 14.88 0.59 9.33
N ASN A 134 15.67 1.42 8.66
CA ASN A 134 15.18 2.68 8.12
C ASN A 134 15.22 2.67 6.60
N PHE A 135 14.35 3.45 5.98
CA PHE A 135 14.37 3.69 4.54
C PHE A 135 14.63 5.16 4.26
N VAL A 136 15.40 5.43 3.21
CA VAL A 136 15.74 6.77 2.75
C VAL A 136 15.36 6.85 1.28
N ILE A 137 14.27 7.56 0.99
CA ILE A 137 13.71 7.71 -0.35
C ILE A 137 14.21 9.04 -0.92
N VAL A 138 15.06 8.95 -1.94
CA VAL A 138 15.71 10.13 -2.53
C VAL A 138 14.77 10.82 -3.51
N ASP A 139 14.35 10.11 -4.56
CA ASP A 139 13.41 10.60 -5.57
C ASP A 139 12.16 9.73 -5.60
N TYR A 140 12.26 8.42 -5.87
CA TYR A 140 11.05 7.61 -5.93
C TYR A 140 11.19 6.16 -5.48
N ALA A 141 10.15 5.64 -4.84
CA ALA A 141 9.95 4.22 -4.60
C ALA A 141 8.52 3.84 -4.98
N LYS A 142 8.35 3.05 -6.05
CA LYS A 142 7.02 2.69 -6.58
C LYS A 142 6.70 1.20 -6.40
N SER A 143 5.40 0.87 -6.32
CA SER A 143 4.90 -0.51 -6.32
C SER A 143 5.62 -1.38 -5.28
N ALA A 144 6.30 -2.45 -5.68
CA ALA A 144 7.04 -3.33 -4.77
C ALA A 144 8.12 -2.61 -3.93
N ALA A 145 8.70 -1.50 -4.40
CA ALA A 145 9.65 -0.71 -3.62
C ALA A 145 8.95 0.06 -2.49
N THR A 146 7.75 0.59 -2.74
CA THR A 146 6.90 1.15 -1.67
C THR A 146 6.57 0.07 -0.64
N LEU A 147 6.24 -1.16 -1.08
CA LEU A 147 5.94 -2.26 -0.17
C LEU A 147 7.13 -2.58 0.73
N LEU A 148 8.34 -2.62 0.15
CA LEU A 148 9.57 -2.83 0.90
C LEU A 148 9.79 -1.72 1.94
N ALA A 149 9.58 -0.46 1.58
CA ALA A 149 9.75 0.69 2.49
C ALA A 149 8.83 0.63 3.72
N LEU A 150 7.68 -0.05 3.64
CA LEU A 150 6.79 -0.26 4.80
C LEU A 150 7.41 -1.11 5.91
N ALA A 151 8.51 -1.82 5.63
CA ALA A 151 9.30 -2.50 6.65
C ALA A 151 10.09 -1.52 7.55
N GLY A 152 10.19 -0.24 7.16
CA GLY A 152 10.94 0.78 7.87
C GLY A 152 10.30 1.23 9.18
N ASP A 153 11.10 1.29 10.24
CA ASP A 153 10.78 2.00 11.49
C ASP A 153 10.64 3.50 11.23
N GLU A 154 11.53 4.07 10.42
CA GLU A 154 11.45 5.44 9.88
C GLU A 154 11.64 5.45 8.35
N ILE A 155 10.96 6.38 7.68
CA ILE A 155 11.08 6.61 6.24
C ILE A 155 11.48 8.08 6.02
N PHE A 156 12.73 8.33 5.68
CA PHE A 156 13.22 9.66 5.34
C PHE A 156 12.85 9.98 3.88
N MET A 157 12.13 11.07 3.66
CA MET A 157 11.67 11.46 2.32
C MET A 157 12.11 12.87 1.97
N GLY A 158 12.71 13.03 0.79
CA GLY A 158 13.00 14.32 0.20
C GLY A 158 11.73 15.14 -0.06
N PRO A 159 11.85 16.47 -0.26
CA PRO A 159 10.69 17.33 -0.52
C PRO A 159 9.98 17.01 -1.84
N ALA A 160 10.69 16.46 -2.82
CA ALA A 160 10.13 15.97 -4.09
C ALA A 160 10.03 14.44 -4.14
N ALA A 161 10.39 13.76 -3.05
CA ALA A 161 10.41 12.30 -3.03
C ALA A 161 8.99 11.74 -3.02
N GLU A 162 8.81 10.58 -3.66
CA GLU A 162 7.50 9.97 -3.83
C GLU A 162 7.47 8.49 -3.49
N LEU A 163 6.39 8.09 -2.83
CA LEU A 163 5.92 6.71 -2.83
C LEU A 163 4.91 6.50 -3.96
N GLY A 164 4.63 5.24 -4.27
CA GLY A 164 3.62 4.85 -5.26
C GLY A 164 2.54 3.99 -4.66
N PRO A 165 1.37 3.93 -5.30
CA PRO A 165 0.39 2.90 -5.00
C PRO A 165 0.99 1.49 -5.13
N LEU A 166 0.43 0.55 -4.37
CA LEU A 166 0.86 -0.86 -4.31
C LEU A 166 0.13 -1.77 -5.29
N ASP A 167 -0.58 -1.21 -6.28
CA ASP A 167 -1.29 -2.01 -7.26
C ASP A 167 -0.29 -2.72 -8.18
N THR A 168 -0.42 -4.04 -8.28
CA THR A 168 0.43 -4.85 -9.14
C THR A 168 0.00 -4.67 -10.61
N GLN A 169 0.97 -4.46 -11.51
CA GLN A 169 0.72 -4.49 -12.95
C GLN A 169 1.05 -5.89 -13.46
N GLU A 170 0.06 -6.64 -13.92
CA GLU A 170 0.28 -7.92 -14.58
C GLU A 170 0.20 -7.76 -16.10
N SER A 171 1.23 -8.24 -16.81
CA SER A 171 1.16 -8.44 -18.25
C SER A 171 0.43 -9.76 -18.52
N ARG A 172 -0.72 -9.73 -19.21
CA ARG A 172 -1.34 -10.96 -19.71
C ARG A 172 -0.59 -11.49 -20.93
N GLU A 173 -0.46 -12.81 -21.02
CA GLU A 173 0.10 -13.47 -22.20
C GLU A 173 -0.65 -13.01 -23.47
N GLY A 174 0.05 -12.33 -24.38
CA GLY A 174 -0.49 -11.84 -25.64
C GLY A 174 -0.95 -10.36 -25.65
N GLU A 175 -0.96 -9.66 -24.50
CA GLU A 175 -1.27 -8.22 -24.47
C GLU A 175 0.01 -7.36 -24.48
N VAL A 176 0.08 -6.41 -25.41
CA VAL A 176 1.19 -5.44 -25.56
C VAL A 176 1.15 -4.33 -24.48
N ARG A 177 0.08 -4.26 -23.68
CA ARG A 177 -0.14 -3.20 -22.69
C ARG A 177 -0.18 -3.77 -21.27
N MET A 178 0.66 -3.24 -20.39
CA MET A 178 0.52 -3.40 -18.94
C MET A 178 -0.82 -2.78 -18.52
N ARG A 179 -1.61 -3.52 -17.74
CA ARG A 179 -2.86 -3.04 -17.14
C ARG A 179 -2.72 -3.06 -15.63
N SER A 180 -3.25 -2.04 -14.97
CA SER A 180 -3.36 -2.03 -13.51
C SER A 180 -4.33 -3.12 -13.04
N ASN A 181 -3.96 -3.85 -11.99
CA ASN A 181 -4.87 -4.79 -11.34
C ASN A 181 -6.04 -4.06 -10.67
N LEU A 182 -5.88 -2.82 -10.23
CA LEU A 182 -6.98 -2.02 -9.68
C LEU A 182 -8.04 -1.72 -10.75
N ASP A 183 -7.61 -1.28 -11.94
CA ASP A 183 -8.52 -1.04 -13.07
C ASP A 183 -9.28 -2.31 -13.47
N THR A 184 -8.56 -3.43 -13.52
CA THR A 184 -9.14 -4.73 -13.85
C THR A 184 -10.16 -5.16 -12.79
N ALA A 185 -9.81 -5.07 -11.51
CA ALA A 185 -10.69 -5.45 -10.41
C ALA A 185 -11.97 -4.60 -10.37
N ASN A 186 -11.86 -3.30 -10.67
CA ASN A 186 -12.99 -2.36 -10.62
C ASN A 186 -13.81 -2.33 -11.92
N THR A 187 -13.45 -3.10 -12.95
CA THR A 187 -14.10 -3.00 -14.28
C THR A 187 -15.60 -3.33 -14.21
N ILE A 188 -16.00 -4.35 -13.45
CA ILE A 188 -17.42 -4.73 -13.32
C ILE A 188 -18.20 -3.62 -12.62
N ASP A 189 -17.67 -3.11 -11.51
CA ASP A 189 -18.31 -2.06 -10.74
C ASP A 189 -18.46 -0.79 -11.58
N ASN A 190 -17.42 -0.39 -12.31
CA ASN A 190 -17.46 0.79 -13.19
C ASN A 190 -18.52 0.65 -14.28
N VAL A 191 -18.61 -0.52 -14.94
CA VAL A 191 -19.64 -0.79 -15.94
C VAL A 191 -21.03 -0.75 -15.30
N TYR A 192 -21.20 -1.40 -14.14
CA TYR A 192 -22.46 -1.43 -13.42
C TYR A 192 -22.94 -0.02 -13.03
N PHE A 193 -22.07 0.78 -12.38
CA PHE A 193 -22.37 2.16 -11.98
C PHE A 193 -22.73 3.03 -13.18
N GLN A 194 -21.99 2.93 -14.28
CA GLN A 194 -22.26 3.71 -15.48
C GLN A 194 -23.60 3.34 -16.11
N VAL A 195 -23.92 2.04 -16.18
CA VAL A 195 -25.20 1.54 -16.73
C VAL A 195 -26.37 2.04 -15.88
N VAL A 196 -26.30 1.92 -14.56
CA VAL A 196 -27.36 2.38 -13.65
C VAL A 196 -27.52 3.90 -13.70
N SER A 197 -26.41 4.66 -13.69
CA SER A 197 -26.45 6.12 -13.77
C SER A 197 -27.08 6.60 -15.08
N ASN A 198 -26.68 6.02 -16.22
CA ASN A 198 -27.25 6.32 -17.52
C ASN A 198 -28.74 5.93 -17.59
N ALA A 199 -29.13 4.81 -17.00
CA ALA A 199 -30.51 4.38 -16.92
C ALA A 199 -31.39 5.40 -16.18
N ILE A 200 -30.94 5.86 -15.00
CA ILE A 200 -31.67 6.87 -14.21
C ILE A 200 -31.79 8.19 -14.98
N ALA A 201 -30.69 8.64 -15.59
CA ALA A 201 -30.67 9.87 -16.38
C ALA A 201 -31.60 9.78 -17.60
N ALA A 202 -31.52 8.68 -18.37
CA ALA A 202 -32.36 8.44 -19.54
C ALA A 202 -33.84 8.31 -19.15
N GLY A 203 -34.15 7.56 -18.09
CA GLY A 203 -35.52 7.38 -17.61
C GLY A 203 -36.16 8.69 -17.16
N SER A 204 -35.38 9.57 -16.51
CA SER A 204 -35.85 10.90 -16.11
C SER A 204 -36.22 11.77 -17.31
N GLU A 205 -35.39 11.75 -18.36
CA GLU A 205 -35.68 12.53 -19.57
C GLU A 205 -36.82 11.93 -20.40
N ILE A 206 -36.93 10.60 -20.49
CA ILE A 206 -38.03 9.92 -21.18
C ILE A 206 -39.36 10.23 -20.50
N LEU A 207 -39.42 10.19 -19.16
CA LEU A 207 -40.64 10.53 -18.41
C LEU A 207 -41.09 11.98 -18.62
N ARG A 208 -40.14 12.90 -18.82
CA ARG A 208 -40.43 14.33 -18.98
C ARG A 208 -40.80 14.70 -20.42
N SER A 209 -40.27 13.97 -21.40
CA SER A 209 -40.40 14.26 -22.83
C SER A 209 -41.45 13.41 -23.56
N THR A 210 -41.96 12.34 -22.93
CA THR A 210 -42.93 11.42 -23.52
C THR A 210 -44.19 11.25 -22.66
N ALA A 211 -45.22 10.61 -23.22
CA ALA A 211 -46.45 10.26 -22.50
C ALA A 211 -46.42 8.86 -21.85
N LEU A 212 -45.24 8.23 -21.77
CA LEU A 212 -45.09 6.91 -21.18
C LEU A 212 -45.36 6.94 -19.67
N THR A 213 -45.93 5.85 -19.15
CA THR A 213 -46.06 5.69 -17.70
C THR A 213 -44.70 5.46 -17.04
N ARG A 214 -44.63 5.63 -15.71
CA ARG A 214 -43.44 5.28 -14.92
C ARG A 214 -43.03 3.83 -15.11
N GLU A 215 -43.99 2.93 -15.07
CA GLU A 215 -43.79 1.49 -15.28
C GLU A 215 -43.20 1.20 -16.67
N GLN A 216 -43.80 1.76 -17.73
CA GLN A 216 -43.30 1.59 -19.10
C GLN A 216 -41.88 2.14 -19.25
N THR A 217 -41.60 3.30 -18.67
CA THR A 217 -40.28 3.92 -18.77
C THR A 217 -39.21 3.09 -18.05
N ILE A 218 -39.50 2.62 -16.83
CA ILE A 218 -38.59 1.73 -16.10
C ILE A 218 -38.29 0.48 -16.93
N GLN A 219 -39.32 -0.17 -17.49
CA GLN A 219 -39.14 -1.37 -18.29
C GLN A 219 -38.25 -1.11 -19.52
N HIS A 220 -38.56 -0.08 -20.32
CA HIS A 220 -37.79 0.22 -21.52
C HIS A 220 -36.34 0.60 -21.23
N VAL A 221 -36.10 1.37 -20.17
CA VAL A 221 -34.76 1.78 -19.77
C VAL A 221 -33.95 0.58 -19.29
N LEU A 222 -34.54 -0.32 -18.49
CA LEU A 222 -33.86 -1.54 -18.04
C LEU A 222 -33.55 -2.45 -19.22
N ASP A 223 -34.48 -2.64 -20.15
CA ASP A 223 -34.27 -3.46 -21.35
C ASP A 223 -33.17 -2.89 -22.25
N PHE A 224 -33.18 -1.58 -22.51
CA PHE A 224 -32.12 -0.91 -23.26
C PHE A 224 -30.77 -1.05 -22.56
N SER A 225 -30.74 -0.83 -21.25
CA SER A 225 -29.52 -0.91 -20.44
C SER A 225 -28.93 -2.32 -20.46
N ALA A 226 -29.76 -3.35 -20.32
CA ALA A 226 -29.33 -4.74 -20.41
C ALA A 226 -28.77 -5.08 -21.80
N GLN A 227 -29.45 -4.63 -22.86
CA GLN A 227 -29.00 -4.85 -24.25
C GLN A 227 -27.70 -4.11 -24.56
N PHE A 228 -27.53 -2.88 -24.05
CA PHE A 228 -26.32 -2.10 -24.20
C PHE A 228 -25.13 -2.69 -23.43
N ALA A 229 -25.36 -3.15 -22.20
CA ALA A 229 -24.31 -3.68 -21.32
C ALA A 229 -23.87 -5.10 -21.72
N ARG A 230 -24.76 -5.92 -22.28
CA ARG A 230 -24.50 -7.34 -22.57
C ARG A 230 -23.22 -7.58 -23.39
N PRO A 231 -22.96 -6.89 -24.54
CA PRO A 231 -21.73 -7.11 -25.30
C PRO A 231 -20.46 -6.72 -24.53
N LEU A 232 -20.55 -5.77 -23.59
CA LEU A 232 -19.43 -5.37 -22.74
C LEU A 232 -19.15 -6.45 -21.69
N LEU A 233 -20.19 -6.92 -21.00
CA LEU A 233 -20.09 -7.96 -19.98
C LEU A 233 -19.60 -9.30 -20.55
N GLU A 234 -20.00 -9.65 -21.78
CA GLU A 234 -19.53 -10.85 -22.48
C GLU A 234 -18.02 -10.82 -22.82
N GLN A 235 -17.40 -9.63 -22.83
CA GLN A 235 -15.95 -9.47 -23.03
C GLN A 235 -15.16 -9.40 -21.71
N ILE A 236 -15.83 -9.31 -20.56
CA ILE A 236 -15.16 -9.29 -19.27
C ILE A 236 -14.68 -10.70 -18.93
N ASP A 237 -13.37 -10.84 -18.81
CA ASP A 237 -12.75 -12.06 -18.30
C ASP A 237 -12.84 -12.08 -16.75
N LEU A 238 -13.78 -12.86 -16.22
CA LEU A 238 -14.02 -12.98 -14.78
C LEU A 238 -12.86 -13.64 -14.03
N VAL A 239 -12.12 -14.55 -14.66
CA VAL A 239 -10.95 -15.21 -14.04
C VAL A 239 -9.88 -14.15 -13.78
N ALA A 240 -9.67 -13.31 -14.77
CA ALA A 240 -8.79 -12.16 -14.74
C ALA A 240 -9.16 -11.10 -13.69
N VAL A 241 -10.45 -10.76 -13.58
CA VAL A 241 -10.95 -9.85 -12.53
C VAL A 241 -10.67 -10.42 -11.14
N ASN A 242 -10.97 -11.70 -10.93
CA ASN A 242 -10.72 -12.36 -9.65
C ASN A 242 -9.22 -12.45 -9.32
N ALA A 243 -8.37 -12.77 -10.31
CA ALA A 243 -6.92 -12.79 -10.15
C ALA A 243 -6.38 -11.42 -9.74
N ALA A 244 -6.83 -10.35 -10.40
CA ALA A 244 -6.46 -8.99 -10.07
C ALA A 244 -6.88 -8.61 -8.65
N SER A 245 -8.13 -8.88 -8.24
CA SER A 245 -8.60 -8.62 -6.87
C SER A 245 -7.77 -9.37 -5.83
N THR A 246 -7.46 -10.65 -6.10
CA THR A 246 -6.64 -11.48 -5.19
C THR A 246 -5.23 -10.89 -5.05
N SER A 247 -4.64 -10.41 -6.16
CA SER A 247 -3.32 -9.79 -6.17
C SER A 247 -3.29 -8.52 -5.30
N LEU A 248 -4.32 -7.67 -5.38
CA LEU A 248 -4.47 -6.48 -4.54
C LEU A 248 -4.62 -6.86 -3.06
N ASP A 249 -5.41 -7.89 -2.74
CA ASP A 249 -5.60 -8.34 -1.36
C ASP A 249 -4.31 -8.90 -0.75
N VAL A 250 -3.48 -9.59 -1.56
CA VAL A 250 -2.15 -10.02 -1.14
C VAL A 250 -1.24 -8.82 -0.83
N ALA A 251 -1.27 -7.76 -1.65
CA ALA A 251 -0.50 -6.55 -1.39
C ALA A 251 -0.92 -5.86 -0.08
N ILE A 252 -2.24 -5.78 0.17
CA ILE A 252 -2.79 -5.25 1.42
C ILE A 252 -2.28 -6.07 2.62
N GLU A 253 -2.35 -7.40 2.51
CA GLU A 253 -1.95 -8.32 3.58
C GLU A 253 -0.44 -8.25 3.86
N TYR A 254 0.39 -8.16 2.82
CA TYR A 254 1.84 -7.99 2.94
C TYR A 254 2.20 -6.68 3.62
N GLY A 255 1.63 -5.56 3.15
CA GLY A 255 1.88 -4.25 3.76
C GLY A 255 1.44 -4.21 5.22
N ALA A 256 0.28 -4.79 5.55
CA ALA A 256 -0.24 -4.81 6.91
C ALA A 256 0.67 -5.60 7.86
N ARG A 257 1.21 -6.73 7.38
CA ARG A 257 2.18 -7.54 8.13
C ARG A 257 3.48 -6.78 8.36
N LEU A 258 4.05 -6.15 7.34
CA LEU A 258 5.29 -5.37 7.48
C LEU A 258 5.14 -4.24 8.50
N LEU A 259 4.05 -3.47 8.44
CA LEU A 259 3.75 -2.42 9.41
C LEU A 259 3.58 -2.95 10.85
N SER A 260 3.16 -4.21 10.99
CA SER A 260 2.98 -4.87 12.28
C SER A 260 4.29 -5.47 12.84
N TYR A 261 5.32 -5.66 12.01
CA TYR A 261 6.62 -6.19 12.42
C TYR A 261 7.64 -5.13 12.88
N ARG A 262 7.28 -3.85 12.76
CA ARG A 262 8.12 -2.73 13.18
C ARG A 262 8.32 -2.67 14.70
N HIS A 263 9.24 -1.84 15.16
CA HIS A 263 9.37 -1.53 16.59
C HIS A 263 8.14 -0.76 17.08
N ASN A 264 7.75 0.31 16.37
CA ASN A 264 6.51 1.03 16.65
C ASN A 264 5.34 0.38 15.88
N ARG A 265 4.85 -0.73 16.43
CA ARG A 265 3.84 -1.59 15.82
C ARG A 265 2.54 -0.84 15.62
N THR A 266 2.05 -0.83 14.38
CA THR A 266 0.65 -0.49 14.13
C THR A 266 -0.18 -1.74 14.35
N GLY A 267 -1.29 -1.64 15.11
CA GLY A 267 -2.22 -2.77 15.26
C GLY A 267 -2.68 -3.28 13.89
N PHE A 268 -2.76 -4.60 13.72
CA PHE A 268 -2.93 -5.22 12.40
C PHE A 268 -4.19 -4.72 11.67
N ALA A 269 -5.31 -4.50 12.38
CA ALA A 269 -6.52 -3.94 11.80
C ALA A 269 -6.31 -2.52 11.23
N SER A 270 -5.67 -1.64 12.00
CA SER A 270 -5.33 -0.28 11.56
C SER A 270 -4.32 -0.30 10.41
N ALA A 271 -3.34 -1.21 10.45
CA ALA A 271 -2.39 -1.41 9.36
C ALA A 271 -3.12 -1.83 8.07
N LYS A 272 -4.06 -2.78 8.16
CA LYS A 272 -4.89 -3.22 7.03
C LYS A 272 -5.75 -2.10 6.45
N ALA A 273 -6.32 -1.23 7.28
CA ALA A 273 -7.07 -0.06 6.83
C ALA A 273 -6.18 0.92 6.04
N ARG A 274 -5.00 1.26 6.56
CA ARG A 274 -4.01 2.11 5.86
C ARG A 274 -3.58 1.50 4.53
N MET A 275 -3.33 0.19 4.51
CA MET A 275 -2.96 -0.51 3.28
C MET A 275 -4.10 -0.58 2.26
N SER A 276 -5.34 -0.69 2.72
CA SER A 276 -6.50 -0.62 1.83
C SER A 276 -6.58 0.74 1.15
N GLN A 277 -6.30 1.83 1.89
CA GLN A 277 -6.18 3.17 1.30
C GLN A 277 -5.01 3.27 0.31
N LEU A 278 -3.84 2.75 0.66
CA LEU A 278 -2.66 2.79 -0.22
C LEU A 278 -2.84 2.00 -1.52
N VAL A 279 -3.61 0.90 -1.48
CA VAL A 279 -3.82 0.02 -2.64
C VAL A 279 -5.01 0.46 -3.50
N ARG A 280 -6.10 0.95 -2.87
CA ARG A 280 -7.38 1.20 -3.56
C ARG A 280 -7.80 2.67 -3.60
N GLY A 281 -7.13 3.53 -2.83
CA GLY A 281 -7.52 4.93 -2.62
C GLY A 281 -6.96 5.93 -3.63
N TYR A 282 -6.03 5.51 -4.51
CA TYR A 282 -5.37 6.39 -5.48
C TYR A 282 -5.84 6.11 -6.92
N PRO A 283 -6.01 7.15 -7.76
CA PRO A 283 -6.68 7.04 -9.05
C PRO A 283 -5.85 6.35 -10.13
N THR A 284 -4.52 6.36 -10.02
CA THR A 284 -3.62 5.76 -11.01
C THR A 284 -2.40 5.17 -10.34
N HIS A 285 -1.78 4.16 -10.95
CA HIS A 285 -0.50 3.61 -10.51
C HIS A 285 0.64 4.65 -10.50
N GLY A 286 0.55 5.66 -11.38
CA GLY A 286 1.52 6.75 -11.45
C GLY A 286 1.27 7.86 -10.43
N TYR A 287 0.33 7.68 -9.50
CA TYR A 287 0.03 8.69 -8.51
C TYR A 287 1.26 8.97 -7.62
N VAL A 288 1.51 10.26 -7.38
CA VAL A 288 2.59 10.76 -6.55
C VAL A 288 2.08 10.82 -5.12
N ILE A 289 2.58 9.94 -4.26
CA ILE A 289 2.33 10.01 -2.82
C ILE A 289 3.52 10.74 -2.23
N ASP A 290 3.38 12.06 -2.09
CA ASP A 290 4.44 12.91 -1.53
C ASP A 290 4.63 12.66 -0.02
N ARG A 291 5.65 13.30 0.56
CA ARG A 291 6.01 13.12 1.97
C ARG A 291 4.88 13.50 2.94
N ASP A 292 4.06 14.50 2.62
CA ASP A 292 3.01 15.00 3.49
C ASP A 292 1.80 14.06 3.44
N GLU A 293 1.42 13.60 2.25
CA GLU A 293 0.37 12.57 2.08
C GLU A 293 0.79 11.24 2.72
N ALA A 294 2.05 10.83 2.58
CA ALA A 294 2.58 9.63 3.23
C ALA A 294 2.54 9.74 4.76
N ARG A 295 2.90 10.90 5.32
CA ARG A 295 2.91 11.14 6.77
C ARG A 295 1.51 11.32 7.34
N ASP A 296 0.76 12.26 6.79
CA ASP A 296 -0.46 12.80 7.38
C ASP A 296 -1.70 12.08 6.84
N GLY A 297 -1.72 11.72 5.55
CA GLY A 297 -2.80 10.97 4.91
C GLY A 297 -2.77 9.48 5.24
N LEU A 298 -1.60 8.85 5.11
CA LEU A 298 -1.43 7.41 5.34
C LEU A 298 -0.95 7.05 6.75
N GLY A 299 -0.45 8.00 7.53
CA GLY A 299 0.05 7.76 8.88
C GLY A 299 1.34 6.93 8.91
N LEU A 300 2.18 7.03 7.86
CA LEU A 300 3.49 6.39 7.81
C LEU A 300 4.51 7.20 8.66
N PRO A 301 5.57 6.56 9.20
CA PRO A 301 6.56 7.19 10.07
C PRO A 301 7.57 7.99 9.24
N VAL A 302 7.07 8.97 8.50
CA VAL A 302 7.87 9.78 7.60
C VAL A 302 8.64 10.84 8.38
N LYS A 303 9.93 10.97 8.05
CA LYS A 303 10.83 12.02 8.52
C LYS A 303 11.31 12.85 7.33
N ASN A 304 11.73 14.08 7.62
CA ASN A 304 12.33 14.95 6.62
C ASN A 304 13.71 14.41 6.25
N LEU A 305 14.00 14.28 4.96
CA LEU A 305 15.32 13.85 4.49
C LEU A 305 16.43 14.82 4.93
N GLU A 306 16.08 16.09 5.11
CA GLU A 306 16.95 17.15 5.62
C GLU A 306 17.53 16.82 7.02
N ASP A 307 16.86 15.95 7.79
CA ASP A 307 17.30 15.51 9.12
C ASP A 307 18.17 14.24 9.06
N TYR A 308 18.45 13.69 7.86
CA TYR A 308 19.21 12.46 7.70
C TYR A 308 20.72 12.71 7.80
N GLY A 309 21.38 12.00 8.73
CA GLY A 309 22.79 12.25 9.08
C GLY A 309 23.82 11.99 7.97
N LEU A 310 23.46 11.33 6.88
CA LEU A 310 24.33 11.06 5.72
C LEU A 310 23.85 11.76 4.44
N LEU A 311 23.05 12.83 4.56
CA LEU A 311 22.42 13.51 3.42
C LEU A 311 23.43 13.94 2.35
N SER A 312 24.54 14.57 2.74
CA SER A 312 25.57 15.03 1.79
C SER A 312 26.18 13.89 0.96
N GLN A 313 26.43 12.75 1.60
CA GLN A 313 27.02 11.57 0.94
C GLN A 313 25.99 10.85 0.09
N LEU A 314 24.74 10.79 0.56
CA LEU A 314 23.61 10.30 -0.23
C LEU A 314 23.46 11.10 -1.51
N ASP A 315 23.47 12.44 -1.43
CA ASP A 315 23.33 13.33 -2.59
C ASP A 315 24.45 13.11 -3.61
N ALA A 316 25.69 12.95 -3.16
CA ALA A 316 26.84 12.70 -4.03
C ALA A 316 26.72 11.35 -4.77
N VAL A 317 26.41 10.26 -4.04
CA VAL A 317 26.22 8.93 -4.63
C VAL A 317 25.04 8.94 -5.60
N TYR A 318 23.93 9.57 -5.21
CA TYR A 318 22.73 9.65 -6.01
C TYR A 318 22.96 10.43 -7.32
N ALA A 319 23.60 11.60 -7.26
CA ALA A 319 23.91 12.40 -8.44
C ALA A 319 24.83 11.64 -9.43
N GLY A 320 25.81 10.90 -8.89
CA GLY A 320 26.67 10.01 -9.67
C GLY A 320 25.88 8.90 -10.37
N ALA A 321 25.01 8.21 -9.62
CA ALA A 321 24.16 7.14 -10.16
C ALA A 321 23.19 7.65 -11.23
N GLN A 322 22.54 8.79 -10.99
CA GLN A 322 21.56 9.38 -11.88
C GLN A 322 22.18 9.83 -13.20
N SER A 323 23.29 10.58 -13.13
CA SER A 323 23.98 11.11 -14.31
C SER A 323 24.49 10.03 -15.25
N GLN A 324 24.82 8.85 -14.70
CA GLN A 324 25.33 7.71 -15.45
C GLN A 324 24.25 6.64 -15.73
N GLN A 325 23.01 6.86 -15.27
CA GLN A 325 21.92 5.88 -15.32
C GLN A 325 22.36 4.50 -14.81
N MET A 326 22.94 4.46 -13.62
CA MET A 326 23.48 3.23 -13.04
C MET A 326 22.51 2.55 -12.07
N ASN A 327 22.62 1.23 -12.01
CA ASN A 327 22.02 0.45 -10.93
C ASN A 327 23.08 0.16 -9.87
N ILE A 328 22.84 0.59 -8.63
CA ILE A 328 23.72 0.36 -7.48
C ILE A 328 23.02 -0.61 -6.53
N ILE A 329 23.72 -1.71 -6.21
CA ILE A 329 23.38 -2.65 -5.16
C ILE A 329 24.64 -2.88 -4.34
N GLU A 330 24.78 -2.11 -3.28
CA GLU A 330 25.98 -2.11 -2.44
C GLU A 330 25.62 -2.10 -0.96
N ILE A 331 26.41 -2.79 -0.15
CA ILE A 331 26.28 -2.81 1.30
C ILE A 331 27.60 -2.37 1.88
N THR A 332 27.56 -1.35 2.72
CA THR A 332 28.73 -0.79 3.38
C THR A 332 28.40 -0.33 4.78
N LYS A 333 29.41 0.14 5.52
CA LYS A 333 29.24 0.75 6.84
C LYS A 333 29.09 2.26 6.72
N ALA A 334 28.25 2.84 7.57
CA ALA A 334 28.08 4.29 7.65
C ALA A 334 29.42 5.01 7.87
N SER A 335 30.29 4.47 8.72
CA SER A 335 31.63 5.03 8.96
C SER A 335 32.53 5.04 7.72
N ALA A 336 32.38 4.06 6.82
CA ALA A 336 33.15 4.00 5.59
C ALA A 336 32.69 5.05 4.58
N ILE A 337 31.38 5.33 4.51
CA ILE A 337 30.81 6.38 3.66
C ILE A 337 31.36 7.76 4.07
N VAL A 338 31.41 8.04 5.38
CA VAL A 338 31.92 9.33 5.89
C VAL A 338 33.40 9.52 5.55
N ARG A 339 34.23 8.48 5.70
CA ARG A 339 35.68 8.58 5.42
C ARG A 339 35.99 8.88 3.95
N VAL A 340 35.26 8.26 3.02
CA VAL A 340 35.46 8.52 1.58
C VAL A 340 35.16 9.98 1.25
N SER A 341 34.12 10.58 1.85
CA SER A 341 33.84 12.00 1.63
C SER A 341 34.91 12.95 2.16
N GLU A 342 35.55 12.62 3.29
CA GLU A 342 36.64 13.44 3.87
C GLU A 342 37.93 13.36 3.02
N GLU A 343 38.22 12.20 2.42
CA GLU A 343 39.38 12.03 1.53
C GLU A 343 39.21 12.76 0.18
N GLU A 344 37.99 12.86 -0.35
CA GLU A 344 37.70 13.60 -1.58
C GLU A 344 37.72 15.13 -1.38
N GLU A 345 37.38 15.64 -0.20
CA GLU A 345 37.50 17.08 0.13
C GLU A 345 38.96 17.53 0.36
N HIS A 346 39.90 16.61 0.60
CA HIS A 346 41.32 16.92 0.88
C HIS A 346 42.25 16.85 -0.34
N VAL A 347 41.71 16.76 -1.57
CA VAL A 347 42.50 16.93 -2.79
C VAL A 347 42.71 18.43 -3.07
N GLU A 348 43.80 19.01 -2.54
CA GLU A 348 44.25 20.37 -2.89
C GLU A 348 44.46 20.52 -4.41
N PRO A 349 44.15 21.68 -5.02
CA PRO A 349 44.48 21.92 -6.41
C PRO A 349 46.01 22.04 -6.53
N GLU A 350 46.62 21.14 -7.31
CA GLU A 350 48.05 21.24 -7.64
C GLU A 350 48.37 22.63 -8.15
N ALA A 351 49.23 23.33 -7.42
CA ALA A 351 49.70 24.67 -7.73
C ALA A 351 50.30 24.69 -9.15
N GLY A 352 49.64 25.48 -10.02
CA GLY A 352 50.09 25.70 -11.39
C GLY A 352 51.55 26.16 -11.43
N THR A 353 52.33 25.44 -12.23
CA THR A 353 53.70 25.80 -12.58
C THR A 353 53.68 27.14 -13.35
N GLU A 354 54.31 28.17 -12.79
CA GLU A 354 54.59 29.43 -13.50
C GLU A 354 55.48 29.16 -14.72
N PRO A 355 55.19 29.72 -15.91
CA PRO A 355 56.15 29.72 -17.00
C PRO A 355 57.16 30.86 -16.78
N GLY A 356 58.41 30.45 -16.54
CA GLY A 356 59.55 31.34 -16.41
C GLY A 356 59.85 32.16 -17.66
N ALA A 357 60.40 33.34 -17.41
CA ALA A 357 60.88 34.31 -18.38
C ALA A 357 61.94 33.74 -19.35
N ALA A 358 61.77 34.03 -20.65
CA ALA A 358 62.82 34.43 -21.58
C ALA A 358 62.19 34.99 -22.87
#